data_AF-A8ZNG1-F1
#
_entry.id   AF-A8ZNG1-F1
#
_cell.length_a   1.000
_cell.length_b   1.000
_cell.length_c   1.000
_cell.angle_alpha   90.00
_cell.angle_beta   90.00
_cell.angle_gamma   90.00
#
_symmetry.space_group_name_H-M   'P 1'
#
loop_
_entity.id
_entity.type
_entity.pdbx_description
1 polymer ?
#
loop_
_entity_poly.entity_id
_entity_poly.type
_entity_poly.pdbx_seq_one_letter_code
_entity_poly.pdbx_strand_id
1 'polypeptide(L)'
;MRKLLFVTALTVLTIFSGIQTALANEEQQIANALIQSLPKPAEVEKVVVSGSYALVKWVGGPTGGMATLINTDNGWQVMSQTTRGWPSIEIFAKERGMTIEEAEELLDAYDPSWRQW
;
A
#
# COMPACT_ATOMS: atom_id res chain seq x y z
N MET A 1 48.37 -5.76 44.81
CA MET A 1 48.10 -7.05 44.12
C MET A 1 46.63 -7.06 43.66
N ARG A 2 46.37 -7.50 42.42
CA ARG A 2 45.07 -7.74 41.72
C ARG A 2 44.12 -6.52 41.59
N LYS A 3 44.08 -5.80 40.45
CA LYS A 3 43.45 -6.13 39.14
C LYS A 3 42.03 -6.71 39.24
N LEU A 4 41.03 -5.92 38.84
CA LEU A 4 39.89 -6.36 38.03
C LEU A 4 39.28 -5.16 37.28
N LEU A 5 39.54 -5.16 35.98
CA LEU A 5 38.85 -4.37 34.96
C LEU A 5 37.43 -4.90 34.83
N PHE A 6 36.43 -4.03 34.82
CA PHE A 6 35.14 -4.33 34.22
C PHE A 6 34.78 -3.23 33.24
N VAL A 7 34.81 -3.61 31.97
CA VAL A 7 34.37 -2.89 30.80
C VAL A 7 32.84 -2.77 30.88
N THR A 8 32.31 -1.57 31.03
CA THR A 8 30.87 -1.35 30.86
C THR A 8 30.55 -1.28 29.38
N ALA A 9 29.82 -2.28 28.92
CA ALA A 9 29.39 -2.48 27.55
C ALA A 9 28.50 -1.33 27.06
N LEU A 10 28.79 -0.93 25.83
CA LEU A 10 28.05 -0.02 24.98
C LEU A 10 26.57 -0.46 24.86
N THR A 11 25.64 0.36 25.35
CA THR A 11 24.20 0.14 25.12
C THR A 11 23.79 0.90 23.87
N VAL A 12 23.74 0.23 22.71
CA VAL A 12 23.06 0.75 21.51
C VAL A 12 21.61 0.26 21.59
N LEU A 13 20.71 1.10 22.11
CA LEU A 13 19.30 0.78 22.25
C LEU A 13 18.54 1.20 20.97
N THR A 14 18.30 0.21 20.11
CA THR A 14 17.17 0.03 19.17
C THR A 14 16.27 1.23 18.85
N ILE A 15 16.38 1.73 17.61
CA ILE A 15 15.42 2.61 16.94
C ILE A 15 14.82 1.87 15.73
N PHE A 16 13.96 0.87 15.93
CA PHE A 16 13.32 0.15 14.80
C PHE A 16 11.81 -0.04 14.93
N SER A 17 11.18 0.37 16.04
CA SER A 17 9.75 0.10 16.26
C SER A 17 8.79 1.16 15.68
N GLY A 18 9.28 2.33 15.23
CA GLY A 18 8.40 3.42 14.78
C GLY A 18 7.86 3.27 13.35
N ILE A 19 8.64 2.65 12.46
CA ILE A 19 8.30 2.59 11.02
C ILE A 19 7.21 1.54 10.75
N GLN A 20 7.22 0.43 11.49
CA GLN A 20 6.31 -0.68 11.25
C GLN A 20 4.86 -0.38 11.67
N THR A 21 4.69 0.45 12.70
CA THR A 21 3.36 0.88 13.17
C THR A 21 2.73 1.94 12.27
N ALA A 22 3.53 2.78 11.61
CA ALA A 22 3.04 3.80 10.70
C ALA A 22 2.44 3.20 9.42
N LEU A 23 3.15 2.24 8.79
CA LEU A 23 2.68 1.54 7.60
C LEU A 23 1.39 0.74 7.88
N ALA A 24 1.33 0.04 9.02
CA ALA A 24 0.12 -0.69 9.41
C ALA A 24 -1.09 0.23 9.65
N ASN A 25 -0.86 1.47 10.14
CA ASN A 25 -1.93 2.46 10.31
C ASN A 25 -2.39 3.00 8.95
N GLU A 26 -1.45 3.26 8.04
CA GLU A 26 -1.74 3.72 6.69
C GLU A 26 -2.55 2.70 5.88
N GLU A 27 -2.13 1.43 5.86
CA GLU A 27 -2.87 0.34 5.20
C GLU A 27 -4.29 0.21 5.75
N GLN A 28 -4.47 0.38 7.06
CA GLN A 28 -5.79 0.34 7.70
C GLN A 28 -6.66 1.54 7.28
N GLN A 29 -6.09 2.74 7.17
CA GLN A 29 -6.81 3.92 6.69
C GLN A 29 -7.28 3.74 5.25
N ILE A 30 -6.40 3.22 4.39
CA ILE A 30 -6.70 2.90 3.00
C ILE A 30 -7.80 1.84 2.91
N ALA A 31 -7.68 0.75 3.67
CA ALA A 31 -8.67 -0.31 3.72
C ALA A 31 -10.04 0.21 4.18
N ASN A 32 -10.07 1.07 5.20
CA ASN A 32 -11.29 1.69 5.69
C ASN A 32 -11.92 2.61 4.65
N ALA A 33 -11.12 3.42 3.96
CA ALA A 33 -11.60 4.30 2.88
C ALA A 33 -12.24 3.50 1.74
N LEU A 34 -11.65 2.37 1.36
CA LEU A 34 -12.23 1.49 0.35
C LEU A 34 -13.52 0.82 0.85
N ILE A 35 -13.50 0.17 2.02
CA ILE A 35 -14.63 -0.61 2.54
C ILE A 35 -15.88 0.25 2.74
N GLN A 36 -15.72 1.51 3.14
CA GLN A 36 -16.84 2.45 3.25
C GLN A 36 -17.55 2.71 1.90
N SER A 37 -16.84 2.53 0.77
CA SER A 37 -17.38 2.70 -0.58
C SER A 37 -17.96 1.42 -1.20
N LEU A 38 -17.76 0.25 -0.59
CA LEU A 38 -18.10 -1.05 -1.18
C LEU A 38 -19.38 -1.68 -0.57
N PRO A 39 -20.16 -2.42 -1.38
CA PRO A 39 -21.28 -3.21 -0.86
C PRO A 39 -20.80 -4.38 -0.01
N LYS A 40 -21.50 -4.66 1.09
CA LYS A 40 -21.19 -5.80 1.96
C LYS A 40 -21.59 -7.13 1.30
N PRO A 41 -20.88 -8.25 1.56
CA PRO A 41 -19.71 -8.39 2.43
C PRO A 41 -18.38 -8.25 1.66
N ALA A 42 -17.89 -7.03 1.46
CA ALA A 42 -16.55 -6.80 0.93
C ALA A 42 -15.51 -6.82 2.06
N GLU A 43 -14.35 -7.40 1.77
CA GLU A 43 -13.20 -7.50 2.67
C GLU A 43 -11.93 -7.19 1.89
N VAL A 44 -11.01 -6.44 2.48
CA VAL A 44 -9.73 -6.10 1.85
C VAL A 44 -8.78 -7.30 1.99
N GLU A 45 -8.27 -7.79 0.87
CA GLU A 45 -7.31 -8.91 0.82
C GLU A 45 -5.87 -8.42 0.80
N LYS A 46 -5.60 -7.34 0.06
CA LYS A 46 -4.25 -6.80 -0.14
C LYS A 46 -4.29 -5.30 -0.28
N VAL A 47 -3.35 -4.62 0.36
CA VAL A 47 -3.08 -3.18 0.17
C VAL A 47 -1.62 -3.03 -0.22
N VAL A 48 -1.34 -2.19 -1.21
CA VAL A 48 0.01 -1.78 -1.60
C VAL A 48 0.01 -0.28 -1.74
N VAL A 49 1.05 0.37 -1.22
CA VAL A 49 1.23 1.82 -1.23
C VAL A 49 2.53 2.14 -1.97
N SER A 50 2.47 3.07 -2.92
CA SER A 50 3.64 3.65 -3.58
C SER A 50 3.44 5.16 -3.72
N GLY A 51 4.27 5.94 -3.02
CA GLY A 51 4.16 7.39 -2.99
C GLY A 51 2.78 7.87 -2.56
N SER A 52 2.12 8.65 -3.41
CA SER A 52 0.77 9.19 -3.16
C SER A 52 -0.35 8.23 -3.59
N TYR A 53 -0.04 7.04 -4.07
CA TYR A 53 -1.04 6.11 -4.60
C TYR A 53 -1.07 4.80 -3.83
N ALA A 54 -2.23 4.18 -3.79
CA ALA A 54 -2.41 2.85 -3.25
C ALA A 54 -3.24 1.98 -4.19
N LEU A 55 -2.91 0.69 -4.22
CA LEU A 55 -3.64 -0.32 -4.97
C LEU A 55 -4.14 -1.38 -4.01
N VAL A 56 -5.44 -1.59 -4.00
CA VAL A 56 -6.12 -2.43 -3.03
C VAL A 56 -6.91 -3.50 -3.74
N LYS A 57 -6.68 -4.75 -3.37
CA LYS A 57 -7.51 -5.89 -3.77
C LYS A 57 -8.55 -6.15 -2.70
N TRP A 58 -9.81 -6.30 -3.10
CA TRP A 58 -10.85 -6.76 -2.19
C TRP A 58 -11.51 -8.03 -2.72
N VAL A 59 -12.00 -8.83 -1.79
CA VAL A 59 -12.79 -10.04 -2.02
C VAL A 59 -14.14 -9.91 -1.35
N GLY A 60 -15.06 -10.79 -1.73
CA GLY A 60 -16.43 -10.72 -1.25
C GLY A 60 -17.26 -9.62 -1.92
N GLY A 61 -18.56 -9.63 -1.67
CA GLY A 61 -19.54 -8.92 -2.48
C GLY A 61 -19.76 -9.59 -3.86
N PRO A 62 -20.50 -8.94 -4.77
CA PRO A 62 -20.95 -9.57 -6.02
C PRO A 62 -19.84 -10.02 -6.98
N THR A 63 -18.65 -9.39 -6.94
CA THR A 63 -17.60 -9.62 -7.94
C THR A 63 -16.16 -9.63 -7.40
N GLY A 64 -15.90 -9.14 -6.18
CA GLY A 64 -14.54 -8.74 -5.78
C GLY A 64 -13.95 -7.69 -6.74
N GLY A 65 -12.67 -7.34 -6.59
CA GLY A 65 -11.99 -6.47 -7.54
C GLY A 65 -10.74 -5.79 -7.01
N MET A 66 -10.31 -4.75 -7.73
CA MET A 66 -9.17 -3.91 -7.40
C MET A 66 -9.54 -2.43 -7.46
N ALA A 67 -9.02 -1.65 -6.53
CA ALA A 67 -9.25 -0.22 -6.45
C ALA A 67 -7.93 0.53 -6.38
N THR A 68 -7.84 1.65 -7.10
CA THR A 68 -6.75 2.59 -6.92
C THR A 68 -7.23 3.75 -6.05
N LEU A 69 -6.45 4.08 -5.04
CA LEU A 69 -6.66 5.24 -4.19
C LEU A 69 -5.51 6.24 -4.35
N ILE A 70 -5.81 7.50 -4.08
CA ILE A 70 -4.83 8.60 -4.01
C ILE A 70 -4.87 9.24 -2.63
N ASN A 71 -3.71 9.58 -2.10
CA ASN A 71 -3.56 10.33 -0.88
C ASN A 71 -3.66 11.83 -1.21
N THR A 72 -4.61 12.50 -0.59
CA THR A 72 -4.81 13.95 -0.72
C THR A 72 -4.62 14.61 0.65
N ASP A 73 -4.62 15.94 0.72
CA ASP A 73 -4.59 16.65 2.01
C ASP A 73 -5.76 16.27 2.93
N ASN A 74 -6.85 15.73 2.37
CA ASN A 74 -8.03 15.26 3.09
C ASN A 74 -8.01 13.73 3.36
N GLY A 75 -6.87 13.08 3.14
CA GLY A 75 -6.68 11.64 3.28
C GLY A 75 -6.89 10.84 1.99
N TRP A 76 -6.95 9.52 2.14
CA TRP A 76 -7.07 8.56 1.05
C TRP A 76 -8.46 8.58 0.40
N GLN A 77 -8.49 8.72 -0.93
CA GLN A 77 -9.71 8.76 -1.73
C GLN A 77 -9.68 7.71 -2.83
N VAL A 78 -10.81 7.03 -3.05
CA VAL A 78 -10.95 6.05 -4.14
C VAL A 78 -11.01 6.78 -5.48
N MET A 79 -10.03 6.56 -6.35
CA MET A 79 -10.00 7.12 -7.70
C MET A 79 -10.76 6.24 -8.69
N SER A 80 -10.54 4.93 -8.62
CA SER A 80 -11.12 3.98 -9.56
C SER A 80 -11.33 2.62 -8.91
N GLN A 81 -12.34 1.90 -9.38
CA GLN A 81 -12.59 0.50 -9.05
C GLN A 81 -12.70 -0.28 -10.36
N THR A 82 -12.06 -1.44 -10.44
CA THR A 82 -12.12 -2.34 -11.58
C THR A 82 -12.29 -3.77 -11.12
N THR A 83 -13.10 -4.51 -11.87
CA THR A 83 -13.22 -5.98 -11.77
C THR A 83 -12.54 -6.68 -12.94
N ARG A 84 -11.97 -5.90 -13.87
CA ARG A 84 -11.28 -6.37 -15.08
C ARG A 84 -9.77 -6.39 -14.84
N GLY A 85 -9.07 -7.13 -15.70
CA GLY A 85 -7.60 -7.18 -15.71
C GLY A 85 -6.95 -5.82 -16.01
N TRP A 86 -5.63 -5.83 -16.09
CA TRP A 86 -4.84 -4.62 -16.27
C TRP A 86 -5.03 -4.04 -17.68
N PRO A 87 -5.38 -2.75 -17.80
CA PRO A 87 -5.21 -2.06 -19.08
C PRO A 87 -3.70 -1.85 -19.34
N SER A 88 -3.33 -1.35 -20.52
CA SER A 88 -1.93 -0.95 -20.77
C SER A 88 -1.49 0.09 -19.75
N ILE A 89 -0.19 0.14 -19.45
CA ILE A 89 0.36 1.05 -18.44
C ILE A 89 0.04 2.51 -18.74
N GLU A 90 0.02 2.90 -20.02
CA GLU A 90 -0.30 4.27 -20.45
C GLU A 90 -1.76 4.61 -20.18
N ILE A 91 -2.69 3.67 -20.41
CA ILE A 91 -4.11 3.86 -20.09
C ILE A 91 -4.29 3.90 -18.58
N PHE A 92 -3.68 2.97 -17.85
CA PHE A 92 -3.74 2.90 -16.40
C PHE A 92 -3.31 4.23 -15.78
N ALA A 93 -2.14 4.75 -16.19
CA ALA A 93 -1.57 5.98 -15.69
C ALA A 93 -2.45 7.18 -16.02
N LYS A 94 -2.87 7.31 -17.28
CA LYS A 94 -3.71 8.40 -17.77
C LYS A 94 -5.04 8.49 -17.05
N GLU A 95 -5.74 7.38 -16.87
CA GLU A 95 -7.07 7.35 -16.21
C GLU A 95 -7.00 7.75 -14.74
N ARG A 96 -5.85 7.52 -14.09
CA ARG A 96 -5.63 7.80 -12.66
C ARG A 96 -4.84 9.08 -12.42
N GLY A 97 -4.54 9.84 -13.48
CA GLY A 97 -3.78 11.09 -13.38
C GLY A 97 -2.40 10.93 -12.75
N MET A 98 -1.78 9.75 -12.91
CA MET A 98 -0.41 9.47 -12.47
C MET A 98 0.54 9.49 -13.66
N THR A 99 1.83 9.64 -13.39
CA THR A 99 2.87 9.40 -14.38
C THR A 99 3.00 7.90 -14.68
N ILE A 100 3.65 7.56 -15.80
CA ILE A 100 3.94 6.16 -16.13
C ILE A 100 4.87 5.55 -15.08
N GLU A 101 5.86 6.31 -14.59
CA GLU A 101 6.81 5.85 -13.57
C GLU A 101 6.09 5.49 -12.25
N GLU A 102 5.22 6.37 -11.74
CA GLU A 102 4.42 6.08 -10.54
C GLU A 102 3.50 4.87 -10.74
N ALA A 103 2.97 4.69 -11.95
CA ALA A 103 2.17 3.52 -12.29
C ALA A 103 3.00 2.23 -12.27
N GLU A 104 4.20 2.25 -12.85
CA GLU A 104 5.12 1.12 -12.86
C GLU A 104 5.55 0.76 -11.44
N GLU A 105 5.92 1.73 -10.62
CA GLU A 105 6.28 1.49 -9.21
C GLU A 105 5.13 0.86 -8.42
N LEU A 106 3.91 1.39 -8.60
CA LEU A 106 2.73 0.87 -7.91
C LEU A 106 2.40 -0.56 -8.34
N LEU A 107 2.47 -0.86 -9.64
CA LEU A 107 2.20 -2.20 -10.15
C LEU A 107 3.34 -3.17 -9.84
N ASP A 108 4.60 -2.74 -9.85
CA ASP A 108 5.75 -3.55 -9.43
C ASP A 108 5.65 -3.90 -7.94
N ALA A 109 5.20 -2.97 -7.09
CA ALA A 109 4.95 -3.24 -5.69
C ALA A 109 3.75 -4.19 -5.48
N TYR A 110 2.76 -4.14 -6.38
CA TYR A 110 1.57 -5.00 -6.31
C TYR A 110 1.80 -6.41 -6.83
N ASP A 111 2.25 -6.57 -8.07
CA ASP A 111 2.52 -7.84 -8.72
C ASP A 111 3.48 -7.62 -9.89
N PRO A 112 4.80 -7.81 -9.71
CA PRO A 112 5.81 -7.61 -10.75
C PRO A 112 5.55 -8.40 -12.05
N SER A 113 4.70 -9.42 -12.03
CA SER A 113 4.32 -10.16 -13.24
C SER A 113 3.41 -9.39 -14.19
N TRP A 114 2.87 -8.23 -13.77
CA TRP A 114 2.03 -7.35 -14.60
C TRP A 114 2.69 -7.00 -15.95
N ARG A 115 4.03 -6.92 -15.97
CA ARG A 115 4.83 -6.59 -17.17
C ARG A 115 4.73 -7.65 -18.29
N GLN A 116 4.17 -8.82 -18.01
CA GLN A 116 4.04 -9.93 -18.96
C GLN A 116 2.72 -9.92 -19.76
N TRP A 117 1.82 -8.97 -19.47
CA TRP A 117 0.46 -8.91 -20.00
C TRP A 117 0.27 -7.87 -21.10
#